data_AF-A0A2M7VE37-F1
#
_entry.id   AF-A0A2M7VE37-F1
#
_cell.length_a   1.000
_cell.length_b   1.000
_cell.length_c   1.000
_cell.angle_alpha   90.00
_cell.angle_beta   90.00
_cell.angle_gamma   90.00
#
_symmetry.space_group_name_H-M   'P 1'
#
loop_
_entity.id
_entity.type
_entity.pdbx_description
1 polymer ?
#
loop_
_entity_poly.entity_id
_entity_poly.type
_entity_poly.pdbx_seq_one_letter_code
_entity_poly.pdbx_strand_id
1 'polypeptide(L)'
;MFEQLISSIDDEVVHRVYKIHVHQNQNAPVENPLNRPGIAESAAGSNIVQEVSSGLTAGSSKSSDGQVKKKLGRNDPCWCGSGKKYKKCHWPN
;
A
#
# COMPACT_ATOMS: atom_id res chain seq x y z
N MET A 1 -18.15 20.97 -48.94
CA MET A 1 -17.87 19.59 -48.51
C MET A 1 -16.62 19.49 -47.65
N PHE A 2 -15.46 19.98 -48.07
CA PHE A 2 -14.22 19.92 -47.26
C PHE A 2 -14.27 20.76 -45.97
N GLU A 3 -14.79 21.99 -46.04
CA GLU A 3 -14.97 22.87 -44.85
C GLU A 3 -15.83 22.24 -43.74
N GLN A 4 -16.85 21.47 -44.11
CA GLN A 4 -17.72 20.77 -43.15
C GLN A 4 -16.98 19.62 -42.44
N LEU A 5 -16.07 18.95 -43.15
CA LEU A 5 -15.22 17.92 -42.56
C LEU A 5 -14.25 18.53 -41.55
N ILE A 6 -13.60 19.64 -41.91
CA ILE A 6 -12.69 20.36 -41.00
C ILE A 6 -13.42 20.80 -39.73
N SER A 7 -14.58 21.43 -39.88
CA SER A 7 -15.39 21.86 -38.73
C SER A 7 -15.78 20.68 -37.83
N SER A 8 -16.09 19.51 -38.40
CA SER A 8 -16.43 18.32 -37.60
C SER A 8 -15.23 17.72 -36.86
N ILE A 9 -14.03 17.82 -37.44
CA ILE A 9 -12.79 17.36 -36.81
C ILE A 9 -12.43 18.29 -35.65
N ASP A 10 -12.52 19.61 -35.86
CA ASP A 10 -12.20 20.60 -34.83
C ASP A 10 -13.12 20.44 -33.61
N ASP A 11 -14.44 20.27 -33.82
CA ASP A 11 -15.40 20.04 -32.75
C ASP A 11 -15.09 18.76 -31.95
N GLU A 12 -14.67 17.68 -32.63
CA GLU A 12 -14.32 16.41 -32.01
C GLU A 12 -13.02 16.50 -31.20
N VAL A 13 -12.02 17.20 -31.75
CA VAL A 13 -10.73 17.42 -31.07
C VAL A 13 -10.93 18.26 -29.81
N VAL A 14 -11.65 19.38 -29.89
CA VAL A 14 -11.92 20.24 -28.73
C VAL A 14 -12.67 19.47 -27.63
N HIS A 15 -13.69 18.70 -28.00
CA HIS A 15 -14.42 17.86 -27.04
C HIS A 15 -13.54 16.81 -26.36
N ARG A 16 -12.63 16.17 -27.09
CA ARG A 16 -11.72 15.16 -26.53
C ARG A 16 -10.70 15.78 -25.60
N VAL A 17 -10.11 16.92 -25.97
CA VAL A 17 -9.14 17.64 -25.13
C VAL A 17 -9.80 18.10 -23.83
N TYR A 18 -11.01 18.66 -23.88
CA TYR A 18 -11.70 19.11 -22.67
C TYR A 18 -12.14 17.99 -21.72
N LYS A 19 -12.35 16.78 -22.24
CA LYS A 19 -12.76 15.63 -21.41
C LYS A 19 -11.58 14.85 -20.83
N ILE A 20 -10.34 15.13 -21.25
CA ILE A 20 -9.18 14.37 -20.78
C ILE A 20 -8.84 14.76 -19.33
N HIS A 21 -9.14 13.85 -18.41
CA HIS A 21 -8.74 14.00 -17.01
C HIS A 21 -7.41 13.28 -16.81
N VAL A 22 -6.31 14.03 -16.79
CA VAL A 22 -4.98 13.49 -16.50
C VAL A 22 -4.86 13.25 -15.00
N HIS A 23 -4.94 11.99 -14.60
CA HIS A 23 -4.63 11.58 -13.23
C HIS A 23 -3.11 11.62 -13.00
N GLN A 24 -2.61 12.76 -12.52
CA GLN A 24 -1.24 12.86 -12.03
C GLN A 24 -1.12 12.02 -10.74
N ASN A 25 -0.31 10.96 -10.77
CA ASN A 25 -0.11 10.08 -9.63
C ASN A 25 0.81 10.80 -8.61
N GLN A 26 0.22 11.50 -7.64
CA GLN A 26 0.93 12.32 -6.65
C GLN A 26 1.38 11.54 -5.41
N ASN A 27 1.30 10.21 -5.41
CA ASN A 27 1.70 9.40 -4.27
C ASN A 27 3.11 8.85 -4.46
N ALA A 28 4.10 9.75 -4.54
CA ALA A 28 5.46 9.39 -4.15
C ALA A 28 5.52 9.48 -2.61
N PRO A 29 5.85 8.40 -1.88
CA PRO A 29 6.05 8.49 -0.44
C PRO A 29 7.22 9.43 -0.16
N VAL A 30 6.96 10.54 0.53
CA VAL A 30 8.03 11.31 1.16
C VAL A 30 8.46 10.51 2.38
N GLU A 31 9.61 9.85 2.26
CA GLU A 31 10.20 9.09 3.36
C GLU A 31 10.76 10.10 4.37
N ASN A 32 10.15 10.20 5.56
CA ASN A 32 10.63 11.03 6.67
C ASN A 32 11.87 10.37 7.30
N PRO A 33 13.10 10.89 7.15
CA PRO A 33 14.28 10.28 7.74
C PRO A 33 14.55 10.91 9.11
N LEU A 34 13.68 10.70 10.10
CA LEU A 34 13.94 11.13 11.48
C LEU A 34 13.06 10.36 12.49
N ASN A 35 13.32 9.06 12.63
CA ASN A 35 13.05 8.38 13.89
C ASN A 35 14.11 7.29 14.12
N ARG A 36 15.28 7.71 14.57
CA ARG A 36 16.32 6.83 15.10
C ARG A 36 16.23 6.92 16.63
N PRO A 37 15.65 5.93 17.33
CA PRO A 37 15.82 5.85 18.77
C PRO A 37 17.29 5.60 19.09
N GLY A 38 17.81 6.44 19.98
CA GLY A 38 19.22 6.63 20.25
C GLY A 38 19.90 5.43 20.91
N ILE A 39 21.18 5.31 20.57
CA ILE A 39 22.22 4.74 21.41
C ILE A 39 22.30 5.56 22.70
N ALA A 40 21.99 4.94 23.84
CA ALA A 40 22.43 5.39 25.16
C ALA A 40 22.96 4.16 25.89
N GLU A 41 24.21 4.29 26.33
CA GLU A 41 25.09 3.28 26.86
C GLU A 41 24.60 2.70 28.20
N SER A 42 24.87 1.41 28.44
CA SER A 42 25.24 0.87 29.76
C SER A 42 25.63 -0.60 29.65
N ALA A 43 26.88 -0.83 29.24
CA ALA A 43 27.59 -2.06 29.53
C ALA A 43 28.49 -1.80 30.76
N ALA A 44 28.04 -2.18 31.96
CA ALA A 44 28.88 -2.53 33.12
C ALA A 44 28.02 -2.81 34.36
N GLY A 45 28.14 -4.02 34.92
CA GLY A 45 27.97 -4.22 36.37
C GLY A 45 26.81 -5.11 36.84
N SER A 46 27.07 -6.41 36.88
CA SER A 46 26.86 -7.30 38.04
C SER A 46 25.45 -7.64 38.58
N ASN A 47 25.18 -8.96 38.52
CA ASN A 47 24.38 -9.83 39.39
C ASN A 47 22.85 -9.59 39.51
N ILE A 48 22.03 -10.56 39.07
CA ILE A 48 21.44 -11.62 39.91
C ILE A 48 20.95 -12.77 39.00
N VAL A 49 21.24 -14.00 39.42
CA VAL A 49 20.90 -15.32 38.87
C VAL A 49 19.37 -15.55 38.88
N GLN A 50 18.82 -16.24 37.88
CA GLN A 50 18.15 -17.55 38.07
C GLN A 50 17.27 -17.96 36.87
N GLU A 51 17.71 -19.01 36.17
CA GLU A 51 16.88 -19.87 35.33
C GLU A 51 15.81 -20.57 36.17
N VAL A 52 14.55 -20.54 35.71
CA VAL A 52 13.74 -21.73 35.35
C VAL A 52 12.30 -21.30 35.08
N SER A 53 11.80 -21.56 33.87
CA SER A 53 10.53 -22.27 33.61
C SER A 53 10.14 -22.18 32.14
N SER A 54 10.38 -23.29 31.46
CA SER A 54 9.70 -23.86 30.30
C SER A 54 8.43 -23.17 29.80
N GLY A 55 8.39 -22.94 28.49
CA GLY A 55 7.12 -22.74 27.79
C GLY A 55 7.25 -22.32 26.34
N LEU A 56 7.61 -23.27 25.46
CA LEU A 56 7.16 -23.41 24.05
C LEU A 56 7.42 -22.22 23.10
N THR A 57 8.01 -22.31 21.91
CA THR A 57 8.34 -23.39 20.98
C THR A 57 9.18 -22.78 19.86
N ALA A 58 10.11 -23.58 19.35
CA ALA A 58 10.86 -23.39 18.10
C ALA A 58 9.95 -22.99 16.93
N GLY A 59 10.40 -22.16 15.98
CA GLY A 59 11.27 -22.60 14.88
C GLY A 59 10.54 -22.27 13.57
N SER A 60 11.03 -21.28 12.82
CA SER A 60 11.65 -21.48 11.52
C SER A 60 10.95 -22.48 10.59
N SER A 61 10.41 -21.90 9.52
CA SER A 61 10.49 -22.39 8.13
C SER A 61 9.71 -23.63 7.71
N LYS A 62 8.85 -23.37 6.70
CA LYS A 62 8.61 -24.10 5.45
C LYS A 62 7.27 -24.84 5.30
N SER A 63 6.51 -24.31 4.35
CA SER A 63 5.58 -24.97 3.41
C SER A 63 4.41 -25.76 3.97
N SER A 64 3.21 -25.20 3.83
CA SER A 64 2.07 -25.98 3.31
C SER A 64 0.94 -25.07 2.85
N ASP A 65 0.44 -25.45 1.69
CA ASP A 65 -0.84 -25.09 1.11
C ASP A 65 -1.93 -25.07 2.18
N GLY A 66 -2.64 -23.97 2.23
CA GLY A 66 -3.58 -23.65 3.28
C GLY A 66 -4.01 -22.22 3.03
N GLN A 67 -4.97 -22.06 2.13
CA GLN A 67 -5.70 -20.81 1.90
C GLN A 67 -6.40 -20.39 3.20
N VAL A 68 -5.62 -19.93 4.19
CA VAL A 68 -6.11 -19.00 5.19
C VAL A 68 -6.46 -17.78 4.36
N LYS A 69 -7.75 -17.65 4.01
CA LYS A 69 -8.30 -16.45 3.37
C LYS A 69 -7.89 -15.27 4.23
N LYS A 70 -6.74 -14.69 3.92
CA LYS A 70 -6.17 -13.56 4.64
C LYS A 70 -7.20 -12.46 4.47
N LYS A 71 -7.93 -12.15 5.55
CA LYS A 71 -9.01 -11.17 5.50
C LYS A 71 -8.37 -9.87 5.04
N LEU A 72 -8.83 -9.39 3.89
CA LEU A 72 -8.31 -8.17 3.30
C LEU A 72 -8.55 -7.02 4.29
N GLY A 73 -7.48 -6.40 4.76
CA GLY A 73 -7.53 -5.28 5.69
C GLY A 73 -8.13 -4.04 5.03
N ARG A 74 -8.71 -3.15 5.82
CA ARG A 74 -9.42 -1.94 5.34
C ARG A 74 -8.57 -1.07 4.40
N ASN A 75 -7.26 -0.96 4.63
CA ASN A 75 -6.36 -0.14 3.82
C ASN A 75 -5.63 -0.91 2.70
N ASP A 76 -5.79 -2.24 2.61
CA ASP A 76 -5.13 -3.07 1.60
C ASP A 76 -5.64 -2.78 0.18
N PRO A 77 -4.88 -3.08 -0.88
CA PRO A 77 -5.35 -2.96 -2.26
C PRO A 77 -6.61 -3.82 -2.47
N CYS A 78 -7.62 -3.23 -3.13
CA CYS A 78 -8.87 -3.93 -3.36
C CYS A 78 -8.69 -5.12 -4.30
N TRP A 79 -9.34 -6.24 -3.95
CA TRP A 79 -9.29 -7.49 -4.72
C TRP A 79 -9.84 -7.39 -6.15
N CYS A 80 -10.57 -6.31 -6.49
CA CYS A 80 -11.13 -6.06 -7.82
C CYS A 80 -10.11 -5.53 -8.85
N GLY A 81 -8.84 -5.33 -8.46
CA GLY A 81 -7.79 -4.88 -9.38
C GLY A 81 -7.84 -3.39 -9.75
N SER A 82 -8.70 -2.59 -9.11
CA SER A 82 -8.85 -1.16 -9.41
C SER A 82 -7.68 -0.27 -8.96
N GLY A 83 -6.70 -0.82 -8.24
CA GLY A 83 -5.61 -0.06 -7.61
C GLY A 83 -6.02 0.82 -6.43
N LYS A 84 -7.31 0.84 -6.06
CA LYS A 84 -7.84 1.62 -4.93
C LYS A 84 -7.77 0.80 -3.62
N LYS A 85 -7.67 1.47 -2.47
CA LYS A 85 -7.73 0.81 -1.14
C LYS A 85 -9.11 0.17 -0.92
N TYR A 86 -9.18 -0.97 -0.25
CA TYR A 86 -10.41 -1.76 -0.02
C TYR A 86 -11.54 -0.90 0.59
N LYS A 87 -11.21 -0.04 1.57
CA LYS A 87 -12.14 0.95 2.18
C LYS A 87 -12.83 1.91 1.23
N LYS A 88 -12.22 2.20 0.07
CA LYS A 88 -12.73 3.15 -0.92
C LYS A 88 -13.38 2.47 -2.11
N CYS A 89 -13.52 1.13 -2.09
CA CYS A 89 -13.98 0.38 -3.25
C CYS A 89 -15.10 -0.60 -2.90
N HIS A 90 -14.81 -1.66 -2.12
CA HIS A 90 -15.77 -2.75 -1.84
C HIS A 90 -15.95 -2.98 -0.33
N TRP A 91 -15.64 -1.98 0.48
CA TRP A 91 -15.86 -2.07 1.92
C TRP A 91 -17.35 -1.95 2.21
N PRO A 92 -17.96 -2.93 2.90
CA PRO A 92 -19.37 -2.87 3.25
C PRO A 92 -19.61 -1.66 4.17
N ASN A 93 -20.67 -0.90 3.90
CA ASN A 93 -21.14 0.18 4.77
C ASN A 93 -21.67 -0.39 6.09
#